data_AF-A0A938UNW2-F1
#
_entry.id   AF-A0A938UNW2-F1
#
_cell.length_a   1.000
_cell.length_b   1.000
_cell.length_c   1.000
_cell.angle_alpha   90.00
_cell.angle_beta   90.00
_cell.angle_gamma   90.00
#
_symmetry.space_group_name_H-M   'P 1'
#
loop_
_entity.id
_entity.type
_entity.pdbx_description
1 polymer ?
#
loop_
_entity_poly.entity_id
_entity_poly.type
_entity_poly.pdbx_seq_one_letter_code
_entity_poly.pdbx_strand_id
1 'polypeptide(L)'
;MGRCCGGKNAGKPISRGRYAVGLGVFCGYHGAVGALLHAAAIPVPALRKVRDFHRSIASTELKEILALRDINLNGESPADAEAGVCDLDPPAADVADSAPSRG
;
A
#
# COMPACT_ATOMS: atom_id res chain seq x y z
N MET A 1 9.98 23.00 8.17
CA MET A 1 9.40 22.53 6.89
C MET A 1 9.32 21.01 6.93
N GLY A 2 8.17 20.45 7.29
CA GLY A 2 8.00 19.00 7.46
C GLY A 2 7.98 18.28 6.10
N ARG A 3 9.05 17.57 5.77
CA ARG A 3 9.17 16.72 4.57
C ARG A 3 8.64 15.31 4.85
N CYS A 4 7.33 15.16 5.07
CA CYS A 4 6.71 13.83 5.13
C CYS A 4 5.36 13.87 4.41
N CYS A 5 5.37 13.91 3.07
CA CYS A 5 4.16 13.78 2.23
C CYS A 5 3.72 12.32 2.05
N GLY A 6 4.07 11.45 2.99
CA GLY A 6 3.71 10.05 2.96
C GLY A 6 3.24 9.66 4.35
N GLY A 7 2.09 8.98 4.44
CA GLY A 7 1.59 8.47 5.73
C GLY A 7 2.65 7.62 6.44
N LYS A 8 2.40 7.23 7.69
CA LYS A 8 3.35 6.49 8.58
C LYS A 8 4.07 5.27 7.97
N ASN A 9 3.66 4.81 6.78
CA ASN A 9 4.20 3.66 6.05
C ASN A 9 4.75 3.98 4.64
N ALA A 10 4.78 5.25 4.21
CA ALA A 10 5.31 5.59 2.90
C ALA A 10 6.82 5.35 2.84
N GLY A 11 7.28 4.61 1.82
CA GLY A 11 8.68 4.23 1.65
C GLY A 11 9.17 3.10 2.55
N LYS A 12 8.33 2.55 3.45
CA LYS A 12 8.71 1.37 4.24
C LYS A 12 8.71 0.11 3.38
N PRO A 13 9.68 -0.81 3.56
CA PRO A 13 9.69 -2.10 2.88
C PRO A 13 8.40 -2.88 3.16
N ILE A 14 7.79 -3.43 2.11
CA ILE A 14 6.68 -4.37 2.23
C ILE A 14 7.28 -5.77 2.36
N SER A 15 6.92 -6.48 3.43
CA SER A 15 7.37 -7.86 3.60
C SER A 15 6.87 -8.77 2.46
N ARG A 16 7.64 -9.79 2.11
CA ARG A 16 7.28 -10.76 1.05
C ARG A 16 5.90 -11.38 1.26
N GLY A 17 5.53 -11.68 2.51
CA GLY A 17 4.20 -12.21 2.85
C GLY A 17 3.07 -11.24 2.53
N ARG A 18 3.22 -9.96 2.90
CA ARG A 18 2.21 -8.92 2.58
C ARG A 18 2.12 -8.68 1.07
N TYR A 19 3.26 -8.70 0.37
CA TYR A 19 3.29 -8.64 -1.08
C TYR A 19 2.54 -9.82 -1.72
N ALA A 20 2.83 -11.06 -1.29
CA ALA A 20 2.17 -12.24 -1.83
C ALA A 20 0.66 -12.23 -1.59
N VAL A 21 0.21 -11.77 -0.41
CA VAL A 21 -1.22 -11.58 -0.11
C VAL A 21 -1.83 -10.53 -1.04
N GLY A 22 -1.18 -9.36 -1.20
CA GLY A 22 -1.66 -8.30 -2.09
C GLY A 22 -1.75 -8.76 -3.55
N LEU A 23 -0.72 -9.44 -4.04
CA LEU A 23 -0.70 -10.03 -5.38
C LEU A 23 -1.80 -11.09 -5.54
N GLY A 24 -2.04 -11.91 -4.52
CA GLY A 24 -3.11 -12.89 -4.49
C GLY A 24 -4.50 -12.26 -4.59
N VAL A 25 -4.76 -11.19 -3.82
CA VAL A 25 -6.01 -10.43 -3.89
C VAL A 25 -6.21 -9.81 -5.28
N PHE A 26 -5.17 -9.20 -5.83
CA PHE A 26 -5.18 -8.63 -7.17
C PHE A 26 -5.54 -9.69 -8.23
N CYS A 27 -4.80 -10.80 -8.26
CA CYS A 27 -5.03 -11.89 -9.21
C CYS A 27 -6.41 -12.52 -9.04
N GLY A 28 -6.86 -12.70 -7.79
CA GLY A 28 -8.18 -13.25 -7.48
C GLY A 28 -9.31 -12.36 -7.99
N TYR A 29 -9.24 -11.05 -7.73
CA TYR A 29 -10.23 -10.09 -8.20
C TYR A 29 -10.32 -10.06 -9.73
N HIS A 30 -9.19 -9.87 -10.42
CA HIS A 30 -9.18 -9.78 -11.88
C HIS A 30 -9.55 -11.11 -12.55
N GLY A 31 -9.15 -12.24 -11.94
CA GLY A 31 -9.57 -13.56 -12.40
C GLY A 31 -11.09 -13.75 -12.31
N ALA A 32 -11.69 -13.40 -11.16
CA ALA A 32 -13.12 -13.52 -10.95
C ALA A 32 -13.93 -12.61 -11.88
N VAL A 33 -13.55 -11.33 -11.99
CA VAL A 33 -14.22 -10.37 -12.89
C VAL A 33 -14.04 -10.78 -14.35
N GLY A 34 -12.85 -11.23 -14.74
CA GLY A 34 -12.58 -11.74 -16.07
C GLY A 34 -13.47 -12.93 -16.44
N ALA A 35 -13.63 -13.90 -15.53
CA ALA A 35 -14.50 -15.07 -15.73
C ALA A 35 -15.98 -14.65 -15.86
N LEU A 36 -16.44 -13.75 -14.98
CA LEU A 36 -17.79 -13.23 -15.01
C LEU A 36 -18.09 -12.51 -16.34
N LEU A 37 -17.19 -11.61 -16.77
CA LEU A 37 -17.33 -10.87 -18.02
C LEU A 37 -17.25 -11.79 -19.24
N HIS A 38 -16.44 -12.86 -19.18
CA HIS A 38 -16.39 -13.86 -20.23
C HIS A 38 -17.75 -14.56 -20.39
N ALA A 39 -18.35 -15.03 -19.28
CA ALA A 39 -19.65 -15.67 -19.28
C ALA A 39 -20.77 -14.71 -19.73
N ALA A 40 -20.78 -13.47 -19.21
CA ALA A 40 -21.79 -12.46 -19.54
C ALA A 40 -21.72 -11.99 -21.01
N ALA A 41 -20.53 -12.03 -21.62
CA ALA A 41 -20.34 -11.64 -23.02
C ALA A 41 -20.86 -12.67 -24.03
N ILE A 42 -21.27 -13.87 -23.59
CA ILE A 42 -21.91 -14.88 -24.42
C ILE A 42 -23.31 -14.41 -24.84
N PRO A 43 -24.26 -14.16 -23.90
CA PRO A 43 -25.59 -13.66 -24.25
C PRO A 43 -25.60 -12.17 -24.60
N VAL A 44 -24.62 -11.37 -24.16
CA VAL A 44 -24.57 -9.92 -24.39
C VAL A 44 -23.28 -9.52 -25.12
N PRO A 45 -23.25 -9.56 -26.46
CA PRO A 45 -22.04 -9.29 -27.24
C PRO A 45 -21.42 -7.91 -27.00
N ALA A 46 -22.21 -6.90 -26.60
CA ALA A 46 -21.73 -5.56 -26.26
C ALA A 46 -20.71 -5.57 -25.10
N LEU A 47 -20.80 -6.55 -24.19
CA LEU A 47 -19.88 -6.68 -23.05
C LEU A 47 -18.49 -7.18 -23.44
N ARG A 48 -18.29 -7.66 -24.67
CA ARG A 48 -16.96 -8.09 -25.16
C ARG A 48 -15.94 -6.96 -25.06
N LYS A 49 -16.34 -5.72 -25.39
CA LYS A 49 -15.47 -4.54 -25.26
C LYS A 49 -15.07 -4.29 -23.81
N VAL A 50 -16.00 -4.44 -22.87
CA VAL A 50 -15.75 -4.27 -21.43
C VAL A 50 -14.83 -5.37 -20.91
N ARG A 51 -15.06 -6.62 -21.31
CA ARG A 51 -14.18 -7.77 -21.01
C ARG A 51 -12.76 -7.51 -21.51
N ASP A 52 -12.60 -7.11 -22.76
CA ASP A 52 -11.30 -6.93 -23.38
C ASP A 52 -10.55 -5.73 -22.77
N PHE A 53 -11.28 -4.65 -22.45
CA PHE A 53 -10.76 -3.51 -21.69
C PHE A 53 -10.26 -3.94 -20.30
N HIS A 54 -11.09 -4.67 -19.54
CA HIS A 54 -10.71 -5.17 -18.21
C HIS A 54 -9.47 -6.07 -18.28
N ARG A 55 -9.41 -6.97 -19.28
CA ARG A 55 -8.23 -7.83 -19.51
C ARG A 55 -6.97 -7.00 -19.81
N SER A 56 -7.11 -5.93 -20.59
CA SER A 56 -5.99 -5.03 -20.90
C SER A 56 -5.48 -4.35 -19.63
N ILE A 57 -6.36 -3.78 -18.81
CA ILE A 57 -5.98 -3.15 -17.53
C ILE A 57 -5.27 -4.16 -16.63
N ALA A 58 -5.89 -5.30 -16.38
CA ALA A 58 -5.34 -6.33 -15.50
C ALA A 58 -3.93 -6.77 -15.94
N SER A 59 -3.71 -6.91 -17.25
CA SER A 59 -2.40 -7.31 -17.79
C SER A 59 -1.34 -6.21 -17.66
N THR A 60 -1.74 -4.94 -17.85
CA THR A 60 -0.83 -3.80 -17.69
C THR A 60 -0.44 -3.62 -16.23
N GLU A 61 -1.41 -3.57 -15.33
CA GLU A 61 -1.17 -3.41 -13.89
C GLU A 61 -0.38 -4.59 -13.32
N LEU A 62 -0.64 -5.83 -13.74
CA LEU A 62 0.16 -6.97 -13.31
C LEU A 62 1.62 -6.83 -13.72
N LYS A 63 1.89 -6.36 -14.95
CA LYS A 63 3.27 -6.12 -15.40
C LYS A 63 3.94 -5.04 -14.56
N GLU A 64 3.25 -3.97 -14.24
CA GLU A 64 3.77 -2.90 -13.38
C GLU A 64 4.08 -3.44 -11.98
N ILE A 65 3.15 -4.19 -11.37
CA ILE A 65 3.33 -4.81 -10.05
C ILE A 65 4.55 -5.73 -10.02
N LEU A 66 4.71 -6.57 -11.06
CA LEU A 66 5.84 -7.51 -11.15
C LEU A 66 7.17 -6.81 -11.51
N ALA A 67 7.12 -5.66 -12.18
CA ALA A 67 8.29 -4.88 -12.55
C ALA A 67 8.80 -3.96 -11.43
N LEU A 68 7.97 -3.70 -10.40
CA LEU A 68 8.34 -2.88 -9.25
C LEU A 68 9.49 -3.54 -8.46
N ARG A 69 10.71 -3.05 -8.70
CA ARG A 69 11.92 -3.44 -7.95
C ARG A 69 12.03 -2.74 -6.59
N ASP A 70 11.29 -1.63 -6.41
CA ASP A 70 11.30 -0.80 -5.20
C ASP A 70 10.29 -1.23 -4.13
N ILE A 71 9.43 -2.20 -4.44
CA ILE A 71 8.79 -2.97 -3.36
C ILE A 71 9.95 -3.77 -2.80
N ASN A 72 10.50 -3.28 -1.71
CA ASN A 72 11.73 -3.76 -1.10
C ASN A 72 11.50 -5.17 -0.51
N LEU A 73 11.32 -6.17 -1.38
CA LEU A 73 11.04 -7.58 -1.07
C LEU A 73 12.24 -8.26 -0.38
N ASN A 74 13.37 -7.56 -0.33
CA ASN A 74 14.60 -7.96 0.35
C ASN A 74 14.98 -7.00 1.50
N GLY A 75 14.17 -5.97 1.78
CA GLY A 75 14.34 -5.15 2.97
C GLY A 75 13.96 -5.97 4.20
N GLU A 76 14.68 -5.77 5.31
CA GLU A 76 14.29 -6.32 6.61
C GLU A 76 12.79 -6.06 6.84
N SER A 77 12.08 -7.08 7.30
CA SER A 77 10.68 -6.90 7.64
C SER A 77 10.59 -5.81 8.70
N PRO A 78 9.57 -4.95 8.70
CA PRO A 78 9.27 -4.10 9.86
C PRO A 78 9.00 -4.92 11.14
N ALA A 79 8.76 -6.24 11.01
CA ALA A 79 8.69 -7.17 12.14
C ALA A 79 10.07 -7.66 12.62
N ASP A 80 11.11 -7.55 11.77
CA ASP A 80 12.51 -7.85 12.13
C ASP A 80 13.20 -6.59 12.68
N ALA A 81 12.70 -5.40 12.32
CA ALA A 81 13.15 -4.10 12.80
C ALA A 81 12.23 -3.53 13.90
N GLU A 82 12.19 -4.18 15.07
CA GLU A 82 11.73 -3.58 16.34
C GLU A 82 12.72 -2.50 16.83
N ALA A 83 13.08 -1.54 15.98
CA ALA A 83 13.93 -0.40 16.31
C ALA A 83 13.79 0.68 15.23
N GLY A 84 12.77 1.53 15.37
CA GLY A 84 12.55 2.63 14.43
C GLY A 84 11.11 3.10 14.37
N VAL A 85 10.39 3.01 15.50
CA VAL A 85 9.26 3.91 15.70
C VAL A 85 9.86 5.31 15.67
N CYS A 86 9.32 6.21 14.85
CA CYS A 86 9.61 7.62 15.02
C CYS A 86 9.21 7.97 16.45
N ASP A 87 10.19 8.07 17.35
CA ASP A 87 10.02 8.70 18.63
C ASP A 87 9.54 10.11 18.31
N LEU A 88 8.23 10.31 18.43
CA LEU A 88 7.74 11.63 18.74
C LEU A 88 8.29 11.86 20.13
N ASP A 89 9.40 12.61 20.21
CA ASP A 89 9.89 13.14 21.48
C ASP A 89 8.64 13.63 22.25
N PRO A 90 8.35 13.08 23.44
CA PRO A 90 7.32 13.68 24.26
C PRO A 90 7.71 15.14 24.43
N PRO A 91 6.74 16.09 24.33
CA PRO A 91 7.07 17.49 24.52
C PRO A 91 7.84 17.61 25.83
N ALA A 92 9.03 18.22 25.75
CA ALA A 92 9.88 18.45 26.90
C ALA A 92 9.00 18.93 28.05
N ALA A 93 9.07 18.22 29.17
CA ALA A 93 8.48 18.67 30.42
C ALA A 93 9.28 19.91 30.84
N ASP A 94 8.90 21.06 30.26
CA ASP A 94 9.43 22.35 30.67
C ASP A 94 8.82 22.68 32.03
N VAL A 95 9.58 22.29 33.05
CA VAL A 95 9.96 23.09 34.21
C VAL A 95 8.82 23.85 34.89
N ALA A 96 8.45 23.34 36.05
CA ALA A 96 7.69 24.07 37.05
C ALA A 96 8.42 25.34 37.52
N ASP A 97 7.60 26.34 37.83
CA ASP A 97 7.77 27.30 38.92
C ASP A 97 8.70 28.50 38.72
N SER A 98 8.09 29.68 38.58
CA SER A 98 8.52 30.96 39.16
C SER A 98 7.41 31.99 38.98
N ALA A 99 6.44 31.99 39.90
CA ALA A 99 5.53 33.12 40.07
C ALA A 99 6.26 34.28 40.78
N PRO A 100 6.19 35.54 40.30
CA PRO A 100 6.74 36.67 41.03
C PRO A 100 5.80 37.07 42.18
N SER A 101 6.33 37.06 43.41
CA SER A 101 5.71 37.71 44.56
C SER A 101 5.53 39.20 44.29
N ARG A 102 4.28 39.67 44.24
CA ARG A 102 3.97 41.10 44.37
C ARG A 102 3.97 41.46 45.86
N GLY A 103 4.71 42.52 46.19
CA GLY A 103 4.58 43.24 47.46
C GLY A 103 3.31 44.09 47.50
#